data_AF-A0A013TSK2-F1
#
_entry.id   AF-A0A013TSK2-F1
#
_cell.length_a   1.000
_cell.length_b   1.000
_cell.length_c   1.000
_cell.angle_alpha   90.00
_cell.angle_beta   90.00
_cell.angle_gamma   90.00
#
_symmetry.space_group_name_H-M   'P 1'
#
loop_
_entity.id
_entity.type
_entity.pdbx_description
1 polymer ?
#
loop_
_entity_poly.entity_id
_entity_poly.type
_entity_poly.pdbx_seq_one_letter_code
_entity_poly.pdbx_strand_id
1 'polypeptide(L)'
;MNIASVKTSYYEPWLQFQHPIVRQLAFCIASPNLLCQLPKSFSIQHEFKLHPTEEWEEHFQNYLPRLKELDQSPEPLILFLSQLKSTRLGLRFENLLWFWLQEDNYHPYQLLSHSIQKIDGAKTLGELDFLILNKETQQIEHWEVALKYYLGEADLHLEQWIGLNREDTLSKKLYHFTNKQFQFSEALNFKIQQRFAVLKGQLYLPLQLNFQKSLPDWINLKRRLGYWGTTIPHSSFYRLERHEWLCPNKEPTSNPAHWWTDGLYCKNSEEVLFYMFRHPSYLNIKPHLQKLS
;
A
#
# COMPACT_ATOMS: atom_id res chain seq x y z
N MET A 1 26.12 2.89 -10.35
CA MET A 1 25.67 3.30 -9.01
C MET A 1 25.22 2.03 -8.30
N ASN A 2 25.95 1.59 -7.26
CA ASN A 2 25.67 0.32 -6.59
C ASN A 2 24.49 0.52 -5.64
N ILE A 3 23.31 0.15 -6.10
CA ILE A 3 22.16 -0.08 -5.23
C ILE A 3 22.50 -1.34 -4.46
N ALA A 4 22.84 -1.20 -3.17
CA ALA A 4 23.18 -2.35 -2.33
C ALA A 4 21.91 -3.19 -2.10
N SER A 5 21.73 -4.22 -2.92
CA SER A 5 20.76 -5.29 -2.74
C SER A 5 21.13 -6.08 -1.50
N VAL A 6 20.43 -5.86 -0.38
CA VAL A 6 20.35 -6.91 0.63
C VAL A 6 19.60 -8.07 -0.02
N LYS A 7 20.28 -9.21 -0.27
CA LYS A 7 19.67 -10.45 -0.78
C LYS A 7 18.74 -11.04 0.29
N THR A 8 17.60 -10.41 0.48
CA THR A 8 16.46 -10.95 1.22
C THR A 8 15.57 -11.67 0.21
N SER A 9 15.26 -12.94 0.42
CA SER A 9 14.21 -13.61 -0.34
C SER A 9 12.87 -13.05 0.14
N TYR A 10 12.22 -12.24 -0.69
CA TYR A 10 10.91 -11.65 -0.35
C TYR A 10 9.78 -12.64 -0.69
N TYR A 11 8.78 -12.75 0.18
CA TYR A 11 7.55 -13.48 -0.11
C TYR A 11 6.66 -12.64 -1.05
N GLU A 12 6.87 -12.82 -2.35
CA GLU A 12 6.13 -12.10 -3.40
C GLU A 12 5.38 -13.08 -4.31
N PRO A 13 4.48 -13.93 -3.76
CA PRO A 13 3.87 -15.02 -4.50
C PRO A 13 2.96 -14.54 -5.63
N TRP A 14 2.49 -13.28 -5.58
CA TRP A 14 1.73 -12.66 -6.67
C TRP A 14 2.51 -12.63 -7.98
N LEU A 15 3.85 -12.69 -7.95
CA LEU A 15 4.69 -12.67 -9.15
C LEU A 15 4.56 -13.95 -10.02
N GLN A 16 3.86 -14.99 -9.55
CA GLN A 16 3.63 -16.22 -10.33
C GLN A 16 2.52 -16.09 -11.39
N PHE A 17 1.55 -15.19 -11.19
CA PHE A 17 0.35 -15.08 -12.03
C PHE A 17 0.59 -14.32 -13.33
N GLN A 18 0.14 -14.85 -14.47
CA GLN A 18 0.38 -14.24 -15.78
C GLN A 18 -0.51 -13.03 -16.03
N HIS A 19 -1.77 -13.08 -15.61
CA HIS A 19 -2.75 -12.05 -15.92
C HIS A 19 -2.59 -10.84 -14.97
N PRO A 20 -2.41 -9.60 -15.48
CA PRO A 20 -2.17 -8.41 -14.65
C PRO A 20 -3.17 -8.18 -13.51
N ILE A 21 -4.47 -8.35 -13.79
CA ILE A 21 -5.52 -8.12 -12.78
C ILE A 21 -5.49 -9.15 -11.64
N VAL A 22 -5.11 -10.40 -11.95
CA VAL A 22 -5.03 -11.49 -10.96
C VAL A 22 -3.77 -11.31 -10.13
N ARG A 23 -2.66 -10.90 -10.74
CA ARG A 23 -1.45 -10.48 -10.05
C ARG A 23 -1.72 -9.32 -9.08
N GLN A 24 -2.54 -8.35 -9.45
CA GLN A 24 -2.98 -7.27 -8.54
C GLN A 24 -3.85 -7.79 -7.38
N LEU A 25 -4.81 -8.69 -7.64
CA LEU A 25 -5.61 -9.31 -6.59
C LEU A 25 -4.75 -10.11 -5.61
N ALA A 26 -3.85 -10.94 -6.13
CA ALA A 26 -2.88 -11.70 -5.36
C ALA A 26 -1.99 -10.79 -4.49
N PHE A 27 -1.56 -9.64 -5.01
CA PHE A 27 -0.84 -8.63 -4.22
C PHE A 27 -1.72 -8.09 -3.09
N CYS A 28 -2.99 -7.78 -3.36
CA CYS A 28 -3.91 -7.26 -2.35
C CYS A 28 -4.12 -8.23 -1.19
N ILE A 29 -4.07 -9.55 -1.44
CA ILE A 29 -4.25 -10.58 -0.43
C ILE A 29 -2.91 -10.87 0.29
N ALA A 30 -1.85 -11.20 -0.44
CA ALA A 30 -0.59 -11.68 0.15
C ALA A 30 0.36 -10.60 0.66
N SER A 31 0.31 -9.38 0.11
CA SER A 31 1.30 -8.35 0.47
C SER A 31 1.10 -7.94 1.92
N PRO A 32 2.17 -7.88 2.73
CA PRO A 32 2.03 -7.47 4.12
C PRO A 32 1.69 -5.98 4.25
N ASN A 33 1.21 -5.59 5.43
CA ASN A 33 1.08 -4.18 5.80
C ASN A 33 2.44 -3.47 5.73
N LEU A 34 2.45 -2.17 5.42
CA LEU A 34 3.65 -1.32 5.43
C LEU A 34 4.33 -1.31 6.80
N LEU A 35 3.53 -1.44 7.86
CA LEU A 35 3.98 -1.47 9.24
C LEU A 35 3.77 -2.88 9.80
N CYS A 36 4.75 -3.39 10.54
CA CYS A 36 4.60 -4.65 11.29
C CYS A 36 4.01 -4.41 12.69
N GLN A 37 4.11 -3.18 13.19
CA GLN A 37 3.55 -2.71 14.46
C GLN A 37 3.34 -1.20 14.39
N LEU A 38 2.57 -0.64 15.31
CA LEU A 38 2.42 0.81 15.40
C LEU A 38 3.68 1.45 16.02
N PRO A 39 4.14 2.63 15.54
CA PRO A 39 5.29 3.32 16.13
C PRO A 39 5.05 3.64 17.61
N LYS A 40 6.05 3.44 18.48
CA LYS A 40 5.92 3.71 19.93
C LYS A 40 5.63 5.18 20.27
N SER A 41 6.06 6.11 19.42
CA SER A 41 5.80 7.55 19.56
C SER A 41 4.35 7.94 19.18
N PHE A 42 3.60 7.03 18.57
CA PHE A 42 2.27 7.31 18.06
C PHE A 42 1.23 7.23 19.19
N SER A 43 0.54 8.35 19.46
CA SER A 43 -0.55 8.39 20.43
C SER A 43 -1.85 7.89 19.81
N ILE A 44 -2.46 6.89 20.44
CA ILE A 44 -3.68 6.23 19.96
C ILE A 44 -4.88 6.79 20.74
N GLN A 45 -5.87 7.34 20.02
CA GLN A 45 -7.15 7.78 20.61
C GLN A 45 -8.18 6.65 20.59
N HIS A 46 -8.40 6.06 19.41
CA HIS A 46 -9.20 4.85 19.23
C HIS A 46 -8.28 3.72 18.77
N GLU A 47 -8.30 2.62 19.52
CA GLU A 47 -7.42 1.47 19.28
C GLU A 47 -7.78 0.76 17.97
N PHE A 48 -6.75 0.42 17.21
CA PHE A 48 -6.84 -0.41 16.02
C PHE A 48 -5.58 -1.26 15.89
N LYS A 49 -5.71 -2.36 15.15
CA LYS A 49 -4.66 -3.34 14.94
C LYS A 49 -4.27 -3.41 13.47
N LEU A 50 -3.15 -4.07 13.22
CA LEU A 50 -2.72 -4.47 11.89
C LEU A 50 -2.74 -5.99 11.87
N HIS A 51 -3.28 -6.60 10.82
CA HIS A 51 -3.13 -8.05 10.66
C HIS A 51 -1.65 -8.41 10.55
N PRO A 52 -1.18 -9.44 11.28
CA PRO A 52 0.18 -9.96 11.15
C PRO A 52 0.43 -10.44 9.72
N THR A 53 1.71 -10.52 9.34
CA THR A 53 2.07 -10.91 7.98
C THR A 53 1.62 -12.35 7.69
N GLU A 54 1.75 -13.22 8.67
CA GLU A 54 1.44 -14.65 8.60
C GLU A 54 -0.03 -14.89 8.26
N GLU A 55 -0.94 -14.04 8.75
CA GLU A 55 -2.38 -14.13 8.45
C GLU A 55 -2.66 -13.81 6.97
N TRP A 56 -1.96 -12.83 6.38
CA TRP A 56 -2.06 -12.56 4.94
C TRP A 56 -1.45 -13.69 4.09
N GLU A 57 -0.38 -14.32 4.58
CA GLU A 57 0.20 -15.50 3.93
C GLU A 57 -0.81 -16.67 3.93
N GLU A 58 -1.51 -16.90 5.05
CA GLU A 58 -2.56 -17.93 5.17
C GLU A 58 -3.75 -17.64 4.24
N HIS A 59 -4.30 -16.42 4.27
CA HIS A 59 -5.39 -16.00 3.37
C HIS A 59 -5.01 -16.20 1.91
N PHE A 60 -3.76 -15.92 1.54
CA PHE A 60 -3.26 -16.17 0.20
C PHE A 60 -3.24 -17.68 -0.14
N GLN A 61 -2.77 -18.54 0.76
CA GLN A 61 -2.75 -19.98 0.52
C GLN A 61 -4.16 -20.54 0.34
N ASN A 62 -5.11 -20.12 1.18
CA ASN A 62 -6.49 -20.55 1.10
C ASN A 62 -7.14 -20.12 -0.23
N TYR A 63 -6.82 -18.91 -0.70
CA TYR A 63 -7.34 -18.36 -1.96
C TYR A 63 -6.54 -18.77 -3.22
N LEU A 64 -5.40 -19.45 -3.06
CA LEU A 64 -4.51 -19.81 -4.17
C LEU A 64 -5.18 -20.64 -5.28
N PRO A 65 -6.03 -21.66 -4.98
CA PRO A 65 -6.74 -22.39 -6.03
C PRO A 65 -7.60 -21.48 -6.89
N ARG A 66 -8.30 -20.52 -6.26
CA ARG A 66 -9.15 -19.55 -6.93
C ARG A 66 -8.34 -18.56 -7.77
N LEU A 67 -7.20 -18.08 -7.26
CA LEU A 67 -6.29 -17.23 -8.04
C LEU A 67 -5.78 -17.95 -9.30
N LYS A 68 -5.48 -19.26 -9.21
CA LYS A 68 -5.05 -20.04 -10.39
C LYS A 68 -6.17 -20.19 -11.42
N GLU A 69 -7.41 -20.37 -10.99
CA GLU A 69 -8.57 -20.38 -11.87
C GLU A 69 -8.75 -19.02 -12.57
N LEU A 70 -8.73 -17.92 -11.80
CA LEU A 70 -8.85 -16.57 -12.32
C LEU A 70 -7.69 -16.21 -13.28
N ASP A 71 -6.49 -16.75 -13.07
CA ASP A 71 -5.35 -16.51 -13.98
C ASP A 71 -5.54 -17.15 -15.36
N GLN A 72 -6.36 -18.21 -15.44
CA GLN A 72 -6.76 -18.86 -16.70
C GLN A 72 -8.03 -18.24 -17.30
N SER A 73 -8.98 -17.82 -16.45
CA SER A 73 -10.26 -17.24 -16.84
C SER A 73 -10.55 -15.99 -15.99
N PRO A 74 -9.96 -14.83 -16.35
CA PRO A 74 -10.00 -13.61 -15.55
C PRO A 74 -11.32 -12.84 -15.67
N GLU A 75 -12.25 -13.30 -16.51
CA GLU A 75 -13.50 -12.61 -16.85
C GLU A 75 -14.32 -12.19 -15.61
N PRO A 76 -14.52 -13.03 -14.57
CA PRO A 76 -15.28 -12.61 -13.40
C PRO A 76 -14.68 -11.39 -12.70
N LEU A 77 -13.35 -11.37 -12.54
CA LEU A 77 -12.63 -10.29 -11.89
C LEU A 77 -12.58 -9.02 -12.76
N ILE A 78 -12.42 -9.17 -14.08
CA ILE A 78 -12.47 -8.06 -15.03
C ILE A 78 -13.86 -7.42 -15.02
N LEU A 79 -14.93 -8.23 -15.13
CA LEU A 79 -16.31 -7.75 -15.14
C LEU A 79 -16.63 -7.01 -13.86
N PHE A 80 -16.23 -7.54 -12.70
CA PHE A 80 -16.39 -6.88 -11.42
C PHE A 80 -15.71 -5.49 -11.39
N LEU A 81 -14.42 -5.42 -11.72
CA LEU A 81 -13.67 -4.16 -11.70
C LEU A 81 -14.07 -3.18 -12.81
N SER A 82 -14.70 -3.64 -13.89
CA SER A 82 -15.18 -2.78 -14.98
C SER A 82 -16.33 -1.85 -14.55
N GLN A 83 -17.03 -2.20 -13.48
CA GLN A 83 -18.08 -1.37 -12.88
C GLN A 83 -17.49 -0.10 -12.24
N LEU A 84 -16.19 -0.11 -11.96
CA LEU A 84 -15.49 1.00 -11.36
C LEU A 84 -15.23 2.12 -12.37
N LYS A 85 -15.98 3.23 -12.25
CA LYS A 85 -15.82 4.41 -13.12
C LYS A 85 -14.58 5.28 -12.81
N SER A 86 -13.81 4.93 -11.76
CA SER A 86 -12.72 5.74 -11.23
C SER A 86 -11.38 5.08 -11.45
N THR A 87 -10.40 5.86 -11.93
CA THR A 87 -9.00 5.43 -12.12
C THR A 87 -8.16 5.54 -10.85
N ARG A 88 -8.74 6.01 -9.74
CA ARG A 88 -8.05 6.15 -8.45
C ARG A 88 -7.58 4.78 -7.94
N LEU A 89 -6.27 4.64 -7.80
CA LEU A 89 -5.64 3.38 -7.41
C LEU A 89 -6.08 2.86 -6.03
N GLY A 90 -6.30 3.77 -5.07
CA GLY A 90 -6.81 3.39 -3.74
C GLY A 90 -8.19 2.74 -3.80
N LEU A 91 -9.09 3.27 -4.63
CA LEU A 91 -10.42 2.69 -4.80
C LEU A 91 -10.36 1.35 -5.54
N ARG A 92 -9.44 1.21 -6.50
CA ARG A 92 -9.18 -0.09 -7.15
C ARG A 92 -8.68 -1.13 -6.14
N PHE A 93 -7.78 -0.75 -5.22
CA PHE A 93 -7.30 -1.61 -4.14
C PHE A 93 -8.43 -2.07 -3.22
N GLU A 94 -9.29 -1.14 -2.78
CA GLU A 94 -10.49 -1.44 -2.01
C GLU A 94 -11.41 -2.42 -2.74
N ASN A 95 -11.69 -2.19 -4.03
CA ASN A 95 -12.54 -3.09 -4.81
C ASN A 95 -11.92 -4.48 -5.01
N LEU A 96 -10.58 -4.60 -5.13
CA LEU A 96 -9.92 -5.90 -5.17
C LEU A 96 -10.07 -6.66 -3.85
N LEU A 97 -9.95 -5.98 -2.71
CA LEU A 97 -10.24 -6.59 -1.41
C LEU A 97 -11.73 -6.94 -1.28
N TRP A 98 -12.62 -6.09 -1.78
CA TRP A 98 -14.05 -6.36 -1.80
C TRP A 98 -14.38 -7.63 -2.59
N PHE A 99 -13.82 -7.78 -3.79
CA PHE A 99 -13.99 -8.99 -4.61
C PHE A 99 -13.58 -10.25 -3.83
N TRP A 100 -12.42 -10.21 -3.16
CA TRP A 100 -11.97 -11.32 -2.33
C TRP A 100 -12.91 -11.59 -1.15
N LEU A 101 -13.31 -10.54 -0.41
CA LEU A 101 -14.20 -10.63 0.76
C LEU A 101 -15.60 -11.16 0.46
N GLN A 102 -16.04 -11.12 -0.81
CA GLN A 102 -17.31 -11.71 -1.24
C GLN A 102 -17.25 -13.24 -1.34
N GLU A 103 -16.07 -13.85 -1.43
CA GLU A 103 -15.90 -15.29 -1.59
C GLU A 103 -15.61 -15.97 -0.23
N ASP A 104 -16.63 -15.97 0.63
CA ASP A 104 -16.60 -16.41 2.04
C ASP A 104 -16.19 -17.86 2.32
N ASN A 105 -16.05 -18.68 1.27
CA ASN A 105 -15.55 -20.06 1.31
C ASN A 105 -14.03 -20.16 1.47
N TYR A 106 -13.29 -19.08 1.23
CA TYR A 106 -11.82 -19.09 1.24
C TYR A 106 -11.19 -18.39 2.45
N HIS A 107 -11.99 -17.83 3.35
CA HIS A 107 -11.53 -17.10 4.52
C HIS A 107 -12.59 -17.10 5.63
N PRO A 108 -12.22 -16.86 6.90
CA PRO A 108 -13.16 -16.89 8.02
C PRO A 108 -14.10 -15.67 8.08
N TYR A 109 -14.00 -14.73 7.15
CA TYR A 109 -14.83 -13.53 7.15
C TYR A 109 -16.16 -13.72 6.43
N GLN A 110 -17.21 -13.11 6.99
CA GLN A 110 -18.46 -12.83 6.30
C GLN A 110 -18.57 -11.31 6.14
N LEU A 111 -18.61 -10.83 4.90
CA LEU A 111 -18.82 -9.41 4.61
C LEU A 111 -20.26 -9.01 4.96
N LEU A 112 -20.43 -8.09 5.91
CA LEU A 112 -21.75 -7.58 6.29
C LEU A 112 -22.14 -6.38 5.43
N SER A 113 -21.19 -5.47 5.18
CA SER A 113 -21.37 -4.34 4.29
C SER A 113 -20.01 -3.69 3.96
N HIS A 114 -19.98 -2.90 2.89
CA HIS A 114 -18.82 -2.12 2.46
C HIS A 114 -19.26 -0.67 2.16
N SER A 115 -18.33 0.27 2.19
CA SER A 115 -18.55 1.70 1.87
C SER A 115 -19.73 2.31 2.66
N ILE A 116 -19.73 2.12 3.98
CA ILE A 116 -20.84 2.49 4.87
C ILE A 116 -20.70 3.96 5.26
N GLN A 117 -21.60 4.80 4.74
CA GLN A 117 -21.65 6.21 5.14
C GLN A 117 -22.27 6.39 6.53
N LYS A 118 -21.58 7.10 7.41
CA LYS A 118 -22.11 7.56 8.71
C LYS A 118 -22.60 8.99 8.55
N ILE A 119 -23.90 9.17 8.66
CA ILE A 119 -24.58 10.46 8.47
C ILE A 119 -25.24 10.86 9.79
N ASP A 120 -25.13 12.14 10.14
CA ASP A 120 -25.86 12.78 11.23
C ASP A 120 -26.60 14.00 10.67
N GLY A 121 -27.92 13.88 10.55
CA GLY A 121 -28.77 14.83 9.83
C GLY A 121 -28.31 15.03 8.38
N ALA A 122 -27.87 16.24 8.04
CA ALA A 122 -27.37 16.58 6.71
C ALA A 122 -25.85 16.41 6.55
N LYS A 123 -25.13 16.00 7.60
CA LYS A 123 -23.67 15.97 7.62
C LYS A 123 -23.15 14.53 7.58
N THR A 124 -22.29 14.23 6.60
CA THR A 124 -21.49 13.00 6.63
C THR A 124 -20.40 13.14 7.70
N LEU A 125 -20.47 12.30 8.73
CA LEU A 125 -19.51 12.24 9.82
C LEU A 125 -18.25 11.46 9.42
N GLY A 126 -18.41 10.51 8.51
CA GLY A 126 -17.33 9.66 7.99
C GLY A 126 -17.89 8.50 7.17
N GLU A 127 -16.99 7.61 6.78
CA GLU A 127 -17.27 6.39 6.04
C GLU A 127 -16.45 5.25 6.66
N LEU A 128 -17.00 4.03 6.62
CA LEU A 128 -16.30 2.81 6.98
C LEU A 128 -16.11 1.98 5.71
N ASP A 129 -14.89 1.54 5.44
CA ASP A 129 -14.61 0.79 4.21
C ASP A 129 -15.26 -0.60 4.23
N PHE A 130 -15.06 -1.39 5.30
CA PHE A 130 -15.69 -2.70 5.46
C PHE A 130 -16.18 -2.96 6.89
N LEU A 131 -17.37 -3.57 6.99
CA LEU A 131 -17.90 -4.16 8.20
C LEU A 131 -18.02 -5.66 8.00
N ILE A 132 -17.36 -6.43 8.87
CA ILE A 132 -17.12 -7.85 8.68
C ILE A 132 -17.50 -8.60 9.97
N LEU A 133 -18.09 -9.79 9.84
CA LEU A 133 -18.15 -10.77 10.91
C LEU A 133 -17.00 -11.76 10.72
N ASN A 134 -16.11 -11.85 11.70
CA ASN A 134 -15.12 -12.92 11.76
C ASN A 134 -15.77 -14.17 12.37
N LYS A 135 -15.93 -15.22 11.56
CA LYS A 135 -16.62 -16.47 11.93
C LYS A 135 -15.83 -17.30 12.95
N GLU A 136 -14.52 -17.11 13.07
CA GLU A 136 -13.70 -17.80 14.07
C GLU A 136 -13.83 -17.18 15.45
N THR A 137 -13.74 -15.84 15.52
CA THR A 137 -13.81 -15.10 16.79
C THR A 137 -15.24 -14.73 17.20
N GLN A 138 -16.19 -14.80 16.27
CA GLN A 138 -17.57 -14.30 16.39
C GLN A 138 -17.61 -12.80 16.73
N GLN A 139 -16.63 -12.03 16.25
CA GLN A 139 -16.53 -10.59 16.48
C GLN A 139 -16.83 -9.80 15.21
N ILE A 140 -17.50 -8.67 15.39
CA ILE A 140 -17.68 -7.67 14.36
C ILE A 140 -16.41 -6.82 14.25
N GLU A 141 -15.85 -6.81 13.06
CA GLU A 141 -14.64 -6.10 12.72
C GLU A 141 -14.95 -4.95 11.77
N HIS A 142 -14.32 -3.80 12.02
CA HIS A 142 -14.30 -2.67 11.11
C HIS A 142 -12.92 -2.59 10.48
N TRP A 143 -12.84 -2.74 9.16
CA TRP A 143 -11.59 -2.60 8.44
C TRP A 143 -11.56 -1.29 7.68
N GLU A 144 -10.42 -0.61 7.78
CA GLU A 144 -10.06 0.55 6.98
C GLU A 144 -8.88 0.19 6.09
N VAL A 145 -9.01 0.42 4.79
CA VAL A 145 -8.04 -0.03 3.79
C VAL A 145 -7.37 1.16 3.11
N ALA A 146 -6.06 1.07 2.92
CA ALA A 146 -5.31 2.12 2.28
C ALA A 146 -4.12 1.58 1.51
N LEU A 147 -4.03 1.96 0.24
CA LEU A 147 -2.84 1.77 -0.57
C LEU A 147 -2.01 3.06 -0.60
N LYS A 148 -0.78 3.01 -0.06
CA LYS A 148 0.07 4.20 0.12
C LYS A 148 1.51 3.97 -0.30
N TYR A 149 2.12 5.07 -0.75
CA TYR A 149 3.51 5.12 -1.20
C TYR A 149 4.18 6.30 -0.49
N TYR A 150 5.15 6.02 0.38
CA TYR A 150 5.84 7.05 1.17
C TYR A 150 7.34 7.03 0.94
N LEU A 151 7.91 8.21 0.82
CA LEU A 151 9.33 8.47 0.65
C LEU A 151 9.88 8.86 2.02
N GLY A 152 10.82 8.08 2.54
CA GLY A 152 11.52 8.41 3.78
C GLY A 152 12.52 9.52 3.52
N GLU A 153 12.44 10.61 4.27
CA GLU A 153 13.39 11.72 4.25
C GLU A 153 14.24 11.75 5.52
N ALA A 154 15.36 12.48 5.46
CA ALA A 154 16.23 12.82 6.60
C ALA A 154 16.59 11.63 7.52
N ASP A 155 15.98 11.55 8.70
CA ASP A 155 16.28 10.59 9.77
C ASP A 155 15.28 9.44 9.85
N LEU A 156 14.34 9.37 8.89
CA LEU A 156 13.29 8.35 8.82
C LEU A 156 12.33 8.34 10.03
N HIS A 157 12.21 9.47 10.74
CA HIS A 157 11.17 9.66 11.75
C HIS A 157 9.77 9.57 11.12
N LEU A 158 8.75 9.24 11.90
CA LEU A 158 7.40 8.97 11.41
C LEU A 158 6.82 10.11 10.54
N GLU A 159 7.10 11.36 10.91
CA GLU A 159 6.66 12.57 10.22
C GLU A 159 7.41 12.81 8.89
N GLN A 160 8.56 12.16 8.70
CA GLN A 160 9.43 12.32 7.55
C GLN A 160 9.14 11.30 6.44
N TRP A 161 8.06 10.54 6.57
CA TRP A 161 7.56 9.63 5.53
C TRP A 161 6.49 10.35 4.70
N ILE A 162 6.95 10.93 3.59
CA ILE A 162 6.18 11.88 2.77
C ILE A 162 5.60 11.16 1.54
N GLY A 163 4.32 11.36 1.28
CA GLY A 163 3.63 10.80 0.13
C GLY A 163 4.02 11.50 -1.17
N LEU A 164 3.36 11.12 -2.26
CA LEU A 164 3.55 11.79 -3.57
C LEU A 164 3.19 13.28 -3.53
N ASN A 165 2.18 13.60 -2.69
CA ASN A 165 1.84 14.96 -2.29
C ASN A 165 2.46 15.20 -0.92
N ARG A 166 3.16 16.33 -0.73
CA ARG A 166 3.85 16.65 0.53
C ARG A 166 2.92 16.74 1.74
N GLU A 167 1.65 17.03 1.53
CA GLU A 167 0.66 17.10 2.60
C GLU A 167 0.22 15.72 3.10
N ASP A 168 0.36 14.67 2.27
CA ASP A 168 0.07 13.28 2.63
C ASP A 168 1.30 12.70 3.32
N THR A 169 1.23 12.41 4.61
CA THR A 169 2.34 11.81 5.37
C THR A 169 1.83 10.57 6.09
N LEU A 170 2.74 9.61 6.34
CA LEU A 170 2.40 8.40 7.09
C LEU A 170 1.83 8.76 8.47
N SER A 171 2.49 9.70 9.19
CA SER A 171 2.02 10.21 10.48
C SER A 171 0.58 10.71 10.42
N LYS A 172 0.25 11.58 9.45
CA LYS A 172 -1.12 12.08 9.28
C LYS A 172 -2.11 10.97 8.95
N LYS A 173 -1.74 9.98 8.14
CA LYS A 173 -2.64 8.85 7.84
C LYS A 173 -2.93 8.01 9.09
N LEU A 174 -1.93 7.74 9.92
CA LEU A 174 -2.15 7.03 11.19
C LEU A 174 -3.02 7.84 12.14
N TYR A 175 -2.78 9.15 12.30
CA TYR A 175 -3.63 10.01 13.11
C TYR A 175 -5.06 10.09 12.56
N HIS A 176 -5.23 10.07 11.24
CA HIS A 176 -6.56 10.04 10.63
C HIS A 176 -7.30 8.73 10.92
N PHE A 177 -6.61 7.58 10.88
CA PHE A 177 -7.19 6.31 11.30
C PHE A 177 -7.73 6.40 12.73
N THR A 178 -6.87 6.72 13.70
CA THR A 178 -7.27 6.68 15.12
C THR A 178 -8.23 7.80 15.52
N ASN A 179 -8.10 9.01 14.97
CA ASN A 179 -8.92 10.15 15.42
C ASN A 179 -10.23 10.32 14.64
N LYS A 180 -10.35 9.71 13.45
CA LYS A 180 -11.50 9.92 12.55
C LYS A 180 -12.14 8.62 12.09
N GLN A 181 -11.39 7.75 11.41
CA GLN A 181 -12.01 6.58 10.78
C GLN A 181 -12.50 5.58 11.84
N PHE A 182 -11.70 5.36 12.88
CA PHE A 182 -11.99 4.41 13.96
C PHE A 182 -12.81 4.97 15.14
N GLN A 183 -13.36 6.19 15.00
CA GLN A 183 -14.15 6.82 16.07
C GLN A 183 -15.51 6.15 16.32
N PHE A 184 -16.02 5.38 15.34
CA PHE A 184 -17.34 4.76 15.43
C PHE A 184 -17.31 3.48 16.27
N SER A 185 -18.27 3.36 17.18
CA SER A 185 -18.49 2.15 18.00
C SER A 185 -19.48 1.17 17.39
N GLU A 186 -20.23 1.59 16.38
CA GLU A 186 -21.28 0.78 15.75
C GLU A 186 -21.57 1.23 14.30
N ALA A 187 -22.04 0.27 13.49
CA ALA A 187 -22.51 0.49 12.13
C ALA A 187 -23.60 -0.54 11.78
N LEU A 188 -24.64 -0.11 11.07
CA LEU A 188 -25.75 -0.98 10.64
C LEU A 188 -26.35 -1.85 11.78
N ASN A 189 -26.50 -1.27 12.97
CA ASN A 189 -26.95 -1.95 14.20
C ASN A 189 -26.01 -3.03 14.76
N PHE A 190 -24.80 -3.16 14.22
CA PHE A 190 -23.75 -4.01 14.78
C PHE A 190 -22.80 -3.18 15.64
N LYS A 191 -22.49 -3.67 16.84
CA LYS A 191 -21.45 -3.11 17.70
C LYS A 191 -20.08 -3.56 17.18
N ILE A 192 -19.19 -2.62 16.89
CA ILE A 192 -17.83 -2.88 16.42
C ILE A 192 -16.97 -3.31 17.60
N GLN A 193 -16.37 -4.50 17.51
CA GLN A 193 -15.56 -5.12 18.57
C GLN A 193 -14.06 -5.08 18.26
N GLN A 194 -13.68 -5.20 16.99
CA GLN A 194 -12.30 -5.03 16.54
C GLN A 194 -12.20 -4.01 15.41
N ARG A 195 -11.02 -3.40 15.29
CA ARG A 195 -10.70 -2.41 14.27
C ARG A 195 -9.36 -2.75 13.65
N PHE A 196 -9.31 -2.83 12.34
CA PHE A 196 -8.10 -3.19 11.61
C PHE A 196 -7.79 -2.17 10.54
N ALA A 197 -6.53 -1.72 10.48
CA ALA A 197 -6.03 -1.01 9.34
C ALA A 197 -5.32 -1.99 8.38
N VAL A 198 -5.73 -1.98 7.12
CA VAL A 198 -5.06 -2.68 6.02
C VAL A 198 -4.29 -1.64 5.21
N LEU A 199 -3.07 -1.33 5.66
CA LEU A 199 -2.22 -0.31 5.06
C LEU A 199 -1.15 -0.98 4.21
N LYS A 200 -1.40 -1.14 2.90
CA LYS A 200 -0.48 -1.79 1.95
C LYS A 200 0.17 -0.76 1.01
N GLY A 201 1.15 -1.21 0.22
CA GLY A 201 1.81 -0.41 -0.82
C GLY A 201 3.33 -0.57 -0.82
N GLN A 202 4.07 0.54 -0.82
CA GLN A 202 5.53 0.49 -0.76
C GLN A 202 6.16 1.71 -0.06
N LEU A 203 7.16 1.45 0.78
CA LEU A 203 8.03 2.48 1.37
C LEU A 203 9.30 2.61 0.53
N TYR A 204 9.81 3.84 0.39
CA TYR A 204 11.01 4.14 -0.40
C TYR A 204 12.06 4.82 0.47
N LEU A 205 13.28 4.32 0.43
CA LEU A 205 14.44 4.89 1.12
C LEU A 205 15.17 5.88 0.22
N PRO A 206 15.79 6.95 0.76
CA PRO A 206 16.58 7.85 -0.06
C PRO A 206 17.80 7.11 -0.61
N LEU A 207 18.14 7.34 -1.88
CA LEU A 207 19.25 6.64 -2.55
C LEU A 207 20.61 6.83 -1.85
N GLN A 208 20.77 7.98 -1.16
CA GLN A 208 21.95 8.33 -0.38
C GLN A 208 21.74 8.09 1.11
N LEU A 209 20.93 7.11 1.49
CA LEU A 209 20.74 6.77 2.89
C LEU A 209 22.09 6.41 3.51
N ASN A 210 22.44 7.07 4.61
CA ASN A 210 23.60 6.67 5.38
C ASN A 210 23.30 5.31 6.03
N PHE A 211 23.85 4.23 5.46
CA PHE A 211 23.68 2.84 5.89
C PHE A 211 24.11 2.57 7.35
N GLN A 212 24.71 3.56 8.03
CA GLN A 212 24.97 3.48 9.47
C GLN A 212 23.70 3.64 10.33
N LYS A 213 22.58 4.11 9.76
CA LYS A 213 21.31 4.25 10.50
C LYS A 213 20.47 2.98 10.41
N SER A 214 19.99 2.51 11.55
CA SER A 214 18.99 1.45 11.63
C SER A 214 17.65 1.94 11.10
N LEU A 215 16.96 1.09 10.33
CA LEU A 215 15.58 1.36 9.94
C LEU A 215 14.65 1.36 11.17
N PRO A 216 13.60 2.19 11.19
CA PRO A 216 12.60 2.15 12.25
C PRO A 216 12.01 0.75 12.47
N ASP A 217 11.84 0.35 13.73
CA ASP A 217 11.41 -1.00 14.16
C ASP A 217 9.97 -1.35 13.79
N TRP A 218 9.17 -0.36 13.37
CA TRP A 218 7.80 -0.53 12.91
C TRP A 218 7.68 -0.79 11.41
N ILE A 219 8.74 -0.61 10.63
CA ILE A 219 8.72 -0.91 9.18
C ILE A 219 8.64 -2.41 8.96
N ASN A 220 7.69 -2.84 8.12
CA ASN A 220 7.59 -4.24 7.76
C ASN A 220 8.62 -4.62 6.68
N LEU A 221 9.75 -5.19 7.11
CA LEU A 221 10.83 -5.64 6.22
C LEU A 221 10.51 -6.91 5.41
N LYS A 222 9.37 -7.58 5.67
CA LYS A 222 8.87 -8.63 4.76
C LYS A 222 8.37 -8.04 3.43
N ARG A 223 8.06 -6.72 3.38
CA ARG A 223 7.80 -6.00 2.13
C ARG A 223 9.09 -5.42 1.56
N ARG A 224 9.33 -5.64 0.27
CA ARG A 224 10.42 -4.99 -0.47
C ARG A 224 10.34 -3.46 -0.39
N LEU A 225 11.40 -2.84 0.11
CA LEU A 225 11.59 -1.40 0.05
C LEU A 225 12.07 -0.96 -1.34
N GLY A 226 11.58 0.18 -1.79
CA GLY A 226 12.12 0.85 -2.98
C GLY A 226 13.17 1.88 -2.60
N TYR A 227 13.74 2.52 -3.61
CA TYR A 227 14.59 3.69 -3.45
C TYR A 227 13.92 4.92 -4.06
N TRP A 228 14.26 6.11 -3.60
CA TRP A 228 13.83 7.34 -4.24
C TRP A 228 14.98 8.34 -4.32
N GLY A 229 14.88 9.27 -5.25
CA GLY A 229 15.87 10.32 -5.41
C GLY A 229 15.57 11.27 -6.56
N THR A 230 16.47 12.23 -6.75
CA THR A 230 16.39 13.28 -7.77
C THR A 230 17.38 13.08 -8.91
N THR A 231 18.20 12.01 -8.85
CA THR A 231 19.20 11.69 -9.86
C THR A 231 18.69 10.59 -10.78
N ILE A 232 18.97 10.71 -12.07
CA ILE A 232 18.63 9.67 -13.05
C ILE A 232 19.69 8.56 -12.96
N PRO A 233 19.30 7.31 -12.66
CA PRO A 233 20.25 6.21 -12.58
C PRO A 233 20.69 5.76 -13.99
N HIS A 234 21.98 5.45 -14.17
CA HIS A 234 22.52 4.85 -15.40
C HIS A 234 22.14 3.36 -15.51
N SER A 235 20.85 3.06 -15.73
CA SER A 235 20.34 1.68 -15.77
C SER A 235 19.01 1.59 -16.52
N SER A 236 18.67 0.40 -16.99
CA SER A 236 17.50 0.07 -17.82
C SER A 236 16.17 0.02 -17.04
N PHE A 237 15.87 1.02 -16.23
CA PHE A 237 14.54 1.17 -15.65
C PHE A 237 13.51 1.51 -16.73
N TYR A 238 12.31 0.97 -16.63
CA TYR A 238 11.14 1.42 -17.39
C TYR A 238 10.14 2.10 -16.47
N ARG A 239 9.30 2.98 -17.01
CA ARG A 239 8.31 3.72 -16.23
C ARG A 239 7.08 2.83 -16.02
N LEU A 240 6.58 2.78 -14.79
CA LEU A 240 5.34 2.07 -14.48
C LEU A 240 4.13 2.95 -14.76
N GLU A 241 3.14 2.38 -15.44
CA GLU A 241 1.81 2.97 -15.54
C GLU A 241 1.10 2.96 -14.18
N ARG A 242 0.11 3.84 -13.99
CA ARG A 242 -0.48 4.06 -12.65
C ARG A 242 -1.08 2.80 -12.03
N HIS A 243 -1.63 1.89 -12.82
CA HIS A 243 -2.19 0.62 -12.33
C HIS A 243 -1.11 -0.39 -11.93
N GLU A 244 0.08 -0.31 -12.51
CA GLU A 244 1.24 -1.17 -12.22
C GLU A 244 1.90 -0.84 -10.88
N TRP A 245 1.51 0.27 -10.25
CA TRP A 245 2.00 0.62 -8.90
C TRP A 245 1.53 -0.37 -7.84
N LEU A 246 0.35 -1.00 -8.02
CA LEU A 246 -0.11 -2.10 -7.16
C LEU A 246 0.85 -3.29 -7.29
N CYS A 247 1.01 -3.75 -8.52
CA CYS A 247 2.00 -4.74 -8.89
C CYS A 247 2.38 -4.55 -10.36
N PRO A 248 3.68 -4.53 -10.70
CA PRO A 248 4.13 -4.51 -12.10
C PRO A 248 3.62 -5.71 -12.88
N ASN A 249 3.44 -5.49 -14.18
CA ASN A 249 3.22 -6.58 -15.12
C ASN A 249 4.46 -7.49 -15.19
N LYS A 250 4.25 -8.73 -15.65
CA LYS A 250 5.34 -9.68 -15.82
C LYS A 250 6.37 -9.15 -16.81
N GLU A 251 5.89 -8.72 -17.97
CA GLU A 251 6.71 -8.08 -19.00
C GLU A 251 6.62 -6.56 -18.88
N PRO A 252 7.72 -5.83 -19.17
CA PRO A 252 7.71 -4.37 -19.22
C PRO A 252 6.66 -3.85 -20.20
N THR A 253 5.85 -2.88 -19.75
CA THR A 253 4.83 -2.21 -20.56
C THR A 253 5.38 -1.08 -21.43
N SER A 254 6.62 -0.66 -21.16
CA SER A 254 7.30 0.42 -21.88
C SER A 254 8.77 0.11 -22.11
N ASN A 255 9.36 0.78 -23.10
CA ASN A 255 10.80 0.75 -23.33
C ASN A 255 11.56 1.34 -22.12
N PRO A 256 12.86 1.01 -21.97
CA PRO A 256 13.70 1.66 -20.98
C PRO A 256 13.60 3.20 -21.05
N ALA A 257 13.51 3.83 -19.89
CA ALA A 257 13.25 5.24 -19.74
C ALA A 257 14.47 6.07 -20.18
N HIS A 258 14.35 6.71 -21.34
CA HIS A 258 15.28 7.76 -21.78
C HIS A 258 14.92 9.13 -21.18
N TRP A 259 13.63 9.38 -20.96
CA TRP A 259 13.11 10.62 -20.40
C TRP A 259 12.46 10.36 -19.03
N TRP A 260 12.94 11.07 -18.02
CA TRP A 260 12.54 10.87 -16.63
C TRP A 260 11.62 12.01 -16.18
N THR A 261 10.51 11.63 -15.54
CA THR A 261 9.54 12.55 -14.94
C THR A 261 9.16 12.04 -13.57
N ASP A 262 8.50 12.87 -12.75
CA ASP A 262 7.98 12.42 -11.46
C ASP A 262 7.16 11.15 -11.64
N GLY A 263 7.57 10.08 -10.97
CA GLY A 263 6.95 8.78 -11.19
C GLY A 263 7.73 7.61 -10.60
N LEU A 264 7.09 6.46 -10.68
CA LEU A 264 7.63 5.18 -10.24
C LEU A 264 8.20 4.43 -11.44
N TYR A 265 9.40 3.90 -11.25
CA TYR A 265 10.15 3.17 -12.23
C TYR A 265 10.51 1.79 -11.69
N CYS A 266 10.51 0.80 -12.57
CA CYS A 266 10.84 -0.58 -12.24
C CYS A 266 11.99 -1.07 -13.11
N LYS A 267 12.86 -1.89 -12.53
CA LYS A 267 13.84 -2.70 -13.25
C LYS A 267 13.56 -4.15 -12.89
N ASN A 268 13.12 -4.93 -13.86
CA ASN A 268 12.73 -6.33 -13.70
C ASN A 268 13.73 -7.23 -14.44
N SER A 269 14.97 -7.30 -13.95
CA SER A 269 16.06 -8.13 -14.49
C SER A 269 16.53 -9.15 -13.44
N GLU A 270 17.85 -9.33 -13.24
CA GLU A 270 18.41 -10.20 -12.19
C GLU A 270 17.92 -9.86 -10.77
N GLU A 271 17.62 -8.58 -10.51
CA GLU A 271 17.02 -8.10 -9.28
C GLU A 271 15.86 -7.15 -9.60
N VAL A 272 14.74 -7.34 -8.91
CA VAL A 272 13.57 -6.44 -8.97
C VAL A 272 13.85 -5.19 -8.12
N LEU A 273 13.99 -4.06 -8.79
CA LEU A 273 14.23 -2.76 -8.15
C LEU A 273 13.10 -1.77 -8.48
N PHE A 274 12.67 -1.05 -7.45
CA PHE A 274 11.70 0.05 -7.58
C PHE A 274 12.39 1.37 -7.27
N TYR A 275 12.27 2.33 -8.17
CA TYR A 275 12.86 3.66 -8.01
C TYR A 275 11.80 4.75 -8.23
N MET A 276 11.55 5.55 -7.21
CA MET A 276 10.70 6.74 -7.32
C MET A 276 11.57 7.95 -7.67
N PHE A 277 11.46 8.43 -8.91
CA PHE A 277 12.12 9.66 -9.30
C PHE A 277 11.25 10.86 -8.97
N ARG A 278 11.87 11.90 -8.41
CA ARG A 278 11.25 13.19 -8.11
C ARG A 278 12.16 14.30 -8.59
N HIS A 279 11.61 15.31 -9.26
CA HIS A 279 12.40 16.50 -9.54
C HIS A 279 12.78 17.21 -8.25
N PRO A 280 13.97 17.81 -8.18
CA PRO A 280 14.31 18.73 -7.11
C PRO A 280 13.23 19.80 -7.00
N SER A 281 12.73 20.06 -5.79
CA SER A 281 11.82 21.18 -5.59
C SER A 281 12.57 22.46 -5.93
N TYR A 282 12.05 23.28 -6.84
CA TYR A 282 12.66 24.58 -7.23
C TYR A 282 12.86 25.56 -6.05
N LEU A 283 12.31 25.26 -4.87
CA LEU A 283 12.36 26.09 -3.67
C LEU A 283 13.62 25.93 -2.79
N ASN A 284 14.62 25.16 -3.22
CA ASN A 284 15.91 25.03 -2.50
C ASN A 284 17.08 25.75 -3.19
N ILE A 285 16.82 26.83 -3.93
CA ILE A 285 17.87 27.81 -4.23
C ILE A 285 17.91 28.78 -3.06
N LYS A 286 18.71 28.50 -2.03
CA LYS A 286 19.24 29.60 -1.22
C LYS A 286 20.15 30.40 -2.15
N PRO A 287 19.87 31.68 -2.47
CA PRO A 287 20.84 32.48 -3.18
C PRO A 287 22.04 32.64 -2.26
N HIS A 288 23.16 32.00 -2.60
CA HIS A 288 24.46 32.42 -2.12
C HIS A 288 24.75 33.79 -2.74
N LEU A 289 24.13 34.84 -2.17
CA LEU A 289 24.64 36.20 -2.31
C LEU A 289 25.90 36.26 -1.45
N GLN A 290 27.03 35.87 -2.06
CA GLN A 290 28.33 36.31 -1.58
C GLN A 290 28.31 37.84 -1.60
N LYS A 291 28.31 38.45 -0.41
CA LYS A 291 28.71 39.85 -0.27
C LYS A 291 30.17 39.93 -0.70
N LEU A 292 30.40 40.54 -1.85
CA LEU A 292 31.72 41.04 -2.22
C LEU A 292 32.05 42.17 -1.24
N SER A 293 33.09 41.94 -0.44
CA SER A 293 33.80 42.96 0.33
C SER A 293 34.59 43.88 -0.58
#